data_AF-A0A660W890-F1
#
_entry.id   AF-A0A660W890-F1
#
_cell.length_a   1.000
_cell.length_b   1.000
_cell.length_c   1.000
_cell.angle_alpha   90.00
_cell.angle_beta   90.00
_cell.angle_gamma   90.00
#
_symmetry.space_group_name_H-M   'P 1'
#
loop_
_entity.id
_entity.type
_entity.pdbx_description
1 polymer ?
#
loop_
_entity_poly.entity_id
_entity_poly.type
_entity_poly.pdbx_seq_one_letter_code
_entity_poly.pdbx_strand_id
1 'polypeptide(L)'
;MATKRYVRMCEEAEEIQEYWRKRGCQPDDEVLIYSNGKKVWLPTQEQLQRMVKPFFGDIKSLFRNFALWLLGRYSTVLPEEYIELFDTGNEVTLAFVMWEMYQKVWDDKDEKWVKGGE
;
A
#
# COMPACT_ATOMS: atom_id res chain seq x y z
N MET A 1 -13.22 6.18 5.09
CA MET A 1 -13.92 5.78 3.85
C MET A 1 -12.85 5.58 2.78
N ALA A 2 -12.90 4.50 2.00
CA ALA A 2 -11.92 4.26 0.94
C ALA A 2 -12.11 5.29 -0.19
N THR A 3 -11.02 5.94 -0.62
CA THR A 3 -11.02 6.84 -1.77
C THR A 3 -11.11 6.04 -3.08
N LYS A 4 -11.52 6.67 -4.18
CA LYS A 4 -11.50 6.02 -5.50
C LYS A 4 -10.07 5.61 -5.91
N ARG A 5 -9.09 6.45 -5.60
CA ARG A 5 -7.67 6.18 -5.83
C ARG A 5 -7.22 4.94 -5.07
N TYR A 6 -7.54 4.85 -3.77
CA TYR A 6 -7.20 3.68 -2.98
C TYR A 6 -7.84 2.39 -3.50
N VAL A 7 -9.09 2.45 -3.96
CA VAL A 7 -9.75 1.32 -4.61
C VAL A 7 -8.98 0.88 -5.85
N ARG A 8 -8.60 1.82 -6.73
CA ARG A 8 -7.82 1.53 -7.95
C ARG A 8 -6.46 0.91 -7.61
N MET A 9 -5.75 1.48 -6.65
CA MET A 9 -4.48 0.95 -6.16
C MET A 9 -4.62 -0.49 -5.67
N CYS A 10 -5.69 -0.82 -4.96
CA CYS A 10 -5.95 -2.18 -4.48
C CYS A 10 -6.32 -3.15 -5.61
N GLU A 11 -7.10 -2.69 -6.59
CA GLU A 11 -7.49 -3.48 -7.77
C GLU A 11 -6.28 -3.92 -8.59
N GLU A 12 -5.34 -3.01 -8.81
CA GLU A 12 -4.12 -3.24 -9.59
C GLU A 12 -3.03 -3.97 -8.80
N ALA A 13 -3.11 -4.02 -7.46
CA ALA A 13 -2.15 -4.71 -6.60
C ALA A 13 -2.34 -6.23 -6.61
N GLU A 14 -2.17 -6.86 -7.78
CA GLU A 14 -2.42 -8.29 -7.99
C GLU A 14 -1.70 -9.19 -6.97
N GLU A 15 -0.48 -8.82 -6.58
CA GLU A 15 0.30 -9.56 -5.59
C GLU A 15 -0.36 -9.59 -4.22
N ILE A 16 -0.89 -8.45 -3.75
CA ILE A 16 -1.57 -8.36 -2.45
C ILE A 16 -2.91 -9.07 -2.51
N GLN A 17 -3.64 -8.94 -3.62
CA GLN A 17 -4.89 -9.67 -3.82
C GLN A 17 -4.66 -11.19 -3.85
N GLU A 18 -3.55 -11.65 -4.45
CA GLU A 18 -3.16 -13.07 -4.44
C GLU A 18 -2.71 -13.54 -3.05
N TYR A 19 -1.89 -12.75 -2.35
CA TYR A 19 -1.49 -13.01 -0.97
C TYR A 19 -2.72 -13.21 -0.08
N TRP A 20 -3.68 -12.30 -0.18
CA TRP A 20 -4.95 -12.37 0.55
C TRP A 20 -5.75 -13.62 0.20
N ARG A 21 -5.94 -13.92 -1.10
CA ARG A 21 -6.65 -15.12 -1.56
C ARG A 21 -6.03 -16.41 -1.05
N LYS A 22 -4.69 -16.51 -1.01
CA LYS A 22 -3.96 -17.70 -0.53
C LYS A 22 -4.05 -17.87 0.97
N ARG A 23 -4.00 -16.77 1.73
CA ARG A 23 -4.11 -16.79 3.19
C ARG A 23 -5.54 -17.14 3.66
N GLY A 24 -6.53 -16.96 2.79
CA GLY A 24 -7.94 -17.16 3.09
C GLY A 24 -8.51 -15.95 3.85
N CYS A 25 -9.79 -15.66 3.61
CA CYS A 25 -10.50 -14.55 4.25
C CYS A 25 -10.43 -14.70 5.78
N GLN A 26 -9.83 -13.72 6.46
CA GLN A 26 -9.80 -13.66 7.91
C GLN A 26 -11.07 -12.95 8.42
N PRO A 27 -11.49 -13.19 9.68
CA PRO A 27 -12.65 -12.53 10.26
C PRO A 27 -12.58 -11.01 10.29
N ASP A 28 -11.37 -10.44 10.23
CA ASP A 28 -11.10 -9.01 10.25
C ASP A 28 -10.97 -8.37 8.85
N ASP A 29 -11.22 -9.12 7.77
CA ASP A 29 -11.32 -8.58 6.41
C ASP A 29 -12.65 -7.84 6.21
N GLU A 30 -12.84 -6.75 6.94
CA GLU A 30 -14.11 -6.01 7.00
C GLU A 30 -14.43 -5.23 5.71
N VAL A 31 -13.42 -4.91 4.89
CA VAL A 31 -13.59 -4.05 3.72
C VAL A 31 -13.31 -4.82 2.44
N LEU A 32 -14.40 -5.26 1.81
CA LEU A 32 -14.41 -5.92 0.51
C LEU A 32 -15.36 -5.17 -0.43
N ILE A 33 -14.94 -5.01 -1.67
CA ILE A 33 -15.81 -4.53 -2.74
C ILE A 33 -15.87 -5.54 -3.88
N TYR A 34 -16.90 -5.40 -4.72
CA TYR A 34 -16.97 -6.09 -5.99
C TYR A 34 -16.71 -5.08 -7.11
N SER A 35 -15.69 -5.36 -7.91
CA SER A 35 -15.34 -4.55 -9.07
C SER A 35 -15.03 -5.46 -10.24
N ASN A 36 -15.61 -5.15 -11.41
CA ASN A 36 -15.42 -5.93 -12.65
C ASN A 36 -15.61 -7.45 -12.45
N GLY A 37 -16.61 -7.85 -11.65
CA GLY A 37 -16.92 -9.25 -11.35
C GLY A 37 -15.93 -9.97 -10.42
N LYS A 38 -14.96 -9.25 -9.84
CA LYS A 38 -13.97 -9.79 -8.91
C LYS A 38 -14.17 -9.21 -7.51
N LYS A 39 -13.89 -10.01 -6.49
CA LYS A 39 -13.75 -9.52 -5.11
C LYS A 39 -12.40 -8.83 -4.97
N VAL A 40 -12.41 -7.62 -4.44
CA VAL A 40 -11.22 -6.82 -4.18
C VAL A 40 -11.15 -6.56 -2.68
N TRP A 41 -10.03 -6.94 -2.09
CA TRP A 41 -9.70 -6.64 -0.70
C TRP A 41 -9.15 -5.22 -0.60
N LEU A 42 -9.73 -4.43 0.31
CA LEU A 42 -9.32 -3.06 0.61
C LEU A 42 -8.73 -3.03 2.01
N PRO A 43 -7.47 -3.45 2.19
CA PRO A 43 -6.92 -3.63 3.53
C PRO A 43 -6.88 -2.32 4.31
N THR A 44 -7.02 -2.38 5.63
CA THR A 44 -6.77 -1.21 6.49
C THR A 44 -5.27 -0.98 6.67
N GLN A 45 -4.91 0.21 7.14
CA GLN A 45 -3.53 0.51 7.54
C GLN A 45 -2.97 -0.53 8.52
N GLU A 46 -3.75 -0.98 9.52
CA GLU A 46 -3.31 -2.02 10.46
C GLU A 46 -3.06 -3.36 9.77
N GLN A 47 -3.90 -3.75 8.82
CA GLN A 47 -3.74 -5.01 8.07
C GLN A 47 -2.48 -4.96 7.19
N LEU A 48 -2.26 -3.84 6.49
CA LEU A 48 -1.06 -3.60 5.69
C LEU A 48 0.20 -3.62 6.57
N GLN A 49 0.19 -2.93 7.71
CA GLN A 49 1.32 -2.93 8.66
C GLN A 49 1.64 -4.34 9.18
N ARG A 50 0.63 -5.18 9.41
CA ARG A 50 0.85 -6.59 9.81
C ARG A 50 1.53 -7.41 8.72
N MET A 51 1.31 -7.10 7.44
CA MET A 51 1.98 -7.82 6.34
C MET A 51 3.49 -7.61 6.36
N VAL A 52 3.92 -6.39 6.66
CA VAL A 52 5.35 -6.02 6.63
C VAL A 52 6.05 -6.14 7.99
N LYS A 53 5.30 -6.23 9.08
CA LYS A 53 5.85 -6.38 10.44
C LYS A 53 6.93 -7.47 10.57
N PRO A 54 6.83 -8.66 9.95
CA PRO A 54 7.86 -9.69 10.03
C PRO A 54 9.24 -9.25 9.50
N PHE A 55 9.30 -8.31 8.55
CA PHE A 55 10.57 -7.82 8.00
C PHE A 55 11.31 -6.86 8.95
N PHE A 56 10.57 -6.20 9.85
CA PHE A 56 11.10 -5.14 10.71
C PHE A 56 11.23 -5.53 12.18
N GLY A 57 10.64 -6.67 12.59
CA GLY A 57 10.74 -7.24 13.94
C GLY A 57 9.91 -6.48 14.99
N ASP A 58 10.15 -5.18 15.14
CA ASP A 58 9.49 -4.31 16.11
C ASP A 58 8.83 -3.07 15.46
N ILE A 59 7.89 -2.46 16.20
CA ILE A 59 7.10 -1.34 15.71
C ILE A 59 7.92 -0.06 15.48
N LYS A 60 8.97 0.17 16.29
CA LYS A 60 9.85 1.34 16.13
C LYS A 60 10.67 1.20 14.85
N SER A 61 11.14 -0.01 14.56
CA SER A 61 11.85 -0.32 13.32
C SER A 61 10.93 -0.20 12.10
N LEU A 62 9.66 -0.63 12.19
CA LEU A 62 8.67 -0.38 11.13
C LEU A 62 8.51 1.12 10.86
N PHE A 63 8.22 1.92 11.89
CA PHE A 63 8.02 3.37 11.73
C PHE A 63 9.27 4.09 11.23
N ARG A 64 10.46 3.69 11.71
CA ARG A 64 11.72 4.26 11.24
C ARG A 64 11.92 4.00 9.75
N ASN A 65 11.73 2.76 9.29
CA ASN A 65 11.91 2.42 7.88
C ASN A 65 10.84 3.06 6.99
N PHE A 66 9.59 3.12 7.45
CA PHE A 66 8.53 3.85 6.77
C PHE A 66 8.88 5.34 6.58
N ALA A 67 9.37 6.00 7.65
CA ALA A 67 9.79 7.39 7.57
C ALA A 67 11.01 7.60 6.65
N LEU A 68 12.02 6.72 6.74
CA LEU A 68 13.20 6.77 5.86
C LEU A 68 12.83 6.55 4.40
N TRP A 69 11.92 5.61 4.11
CA TRP A 69 11.42 5.37 2.76
C TRP A 69 10.68 6.60 2.24
N LEU A 70 9.75 7.16 3.03
CA LEU A 70 8.98 8.33 2.64
C LEU A 70 9.90 9.53 2.37
N LEU A 71 10.85 9.80 3.27
CA LEU A 71 11.82 10.89 3.11
C LEU A 71 12.78 10.63 1.96
N GLY A 72 13.26 9.40 1.76
CA GLY A 72 14.22 9.08 0.72
C GLY A 72 13.61 9.15 -0.68
N ARG A 73 12.48 8.47 -0.88
CA ARG A 73 11.80 8.35 -2.17
C ARG A 73 11.22 9.67 -2.66
N TYR A 74 10.77 10.51 -1.73
CA TYR A 74 10.16 11.81 -2.04
C TYR A 74 11.04 12.98 -1.56
N SER A 75 12.33 12.75 -1.32
CA SER A 75 13.30 13.76 -0.85
C SER A 75 13.40 15.00 -1.74
N THR A 76 13.07 14.89 -3.03
CA THR A 76 13.09 16.00 -3.99
C THR A 76 11.78 16.79 -4.04
N VAL A 77 10.74 16.32 -3.34
CA VAL A 77 9.44 16.95 -3.22
C VAL A 77 9.51 17.92 -2.03
N LEU A 78 9.08 19.18 -2.21
CA LEU A 78 9.11 20.15 -1.11
C LEU A 78 8.16 19.69 0.02
N PRO A 79 8.45 20.01 1.31
CA PRO A 79 7.60 19.67 2.45
C PRO A 79 6.10 19.98 2.25
N GLU A 80 5.80 21.01 1.47
CA GLU A 80 4.44 21.48 1.14
C GLU A 80 3.70 20.57 0.15
N GLU A 81 4.41 19.81 -0.69
CA GLU A 81 3.85 18.91 -1.71
C GLU A 81 3.66 17.46 -1.20
N TYR A 82 4.24 17.09 -0.05
CA TYR A 82 4.05 15.75 0.55
C TYR A 82 2.59 15.45 0.88
N ILE A 83 1.83 16.48 1.22
CA ILE A 83 0.43 16.39 1.64
C ILE A 83 -0.46 16.02 0.44
N GLU A 84 0.01 16.26 -0.79
CA GLU A 84 -0.71 15.96 -2.03
C GLU A 84 -0.36 14.57 -2.61
N LEU A 85 0.70 13.91 -2.12
CA LEU A 85 1.13 12.61 -2.66
C LEU A 85 0.12 11.49 -2.36
N PHE A 86 -0.53 11.54 -1.21
CA PHE A 86 -1.47 10.52 -0.74
C PHE A 86 -2.65 11.15 0.00
N ASP A 87 -3.87 10.75 -0.35
CA ASP A 87 -5.08 11.28 0.27
C ASP A 87 -5.34 10.64 1.64
N THR A 88 -4.78 9.44 1.90
CA THR A 88 -5.05 8.67 3.12
C THR A 88 -3.85 7.88 3.63
N GLY A 89 -3.88 7.58 4.94
CA GLY A 89 -2.94 6.66 5.59
C GLY A 89 -2.92 5.26 4.96
N ASN A 90 -4.05 4.79 4.42
CA ASN A 90 -4.15 3.52 3.72
C ASN A 90 -3.36 3.54 2.40
N GLU A 91 -3.44 4.63 1.61
CA GLU A 91 -2.72 4.76 0.34
C GLU A 91 -1.20 4.74 0.55
N VAL A 92 -0.69 5.56 1.47
CA VAL A 92 0.75 5.63 1.74
C VAL A 92 1.28 4.32 2.34
N THR A 93 0.49 3.67 3.20
CA THR A 93 0.88 2.37 3.77
C THR A 93 0.87 1.28 2.69
N LEU A 94 -0.10 1.30 1.77
CA LEU A 94 -0.14 0.36 0.65
C LEU A 94 1.06 0.55 -0.27
N ALA A 95 1.40 1.80 -0.59
CA ALA A 95 2.60 2.11 -1.37
C ALA A 95 3.89 1.62 -0.70
N PHE A 96 4.00 1.78 0.62
CA PHE A 96 5.12 1.24 1.38
C PHE A 96 5.17 -0.30 1.34
N VAL A 97 4.02 -0.99 1.50
CA VAL A 97 3.95 -2.45 1.39
C VAL A 97 4.35 -2.92 -0.02
N MET A 98 3.85 -2.25 -1.06
CA MET A 98 4.18 -2.57 -2.45
C MET A 98 5.66 -2.36 -2.77
N TRP A 99 6.28 -1.35 -2.17
CA TRP A 99 7.72 -1.14 -2.24
C TRP A 99 8.48 -2.26 -1.53
N GLU A 100 8.26 -2.45 -0.22
CA GLU A 100 9.04 -3.38 0.59
C GLU A 100 8.91 -4.83 0.13
N MET A 101 7.71 -5.28 -0.20
CA MET A 101 7.45 -6.69 -0.53
C MET A 101 7.66 -7.02 -2.01
N TYR A 102 7.41 -6.05 -2.90
CA TYR A 102 7.33 -6.32 -4.34
C TYR A 102 8.16 -5.37 -5.20
N GLN A 103 8.87 -4.40 -4.60
CA GLN A 103 9.68 -3.41 -5.29
C GLN A 103 8.90 -2.69 -6.39
N LYS A 104 7.65 -2.32 -6.08
CA LYS A 104 6.78 -1.58 -7.00
C LYS A 104 6.41 -0.20 -6.46
N VAL A 105 6.18 0.71 -7.39
CA VAL A 105 5.76 2.09 -7.14
C VAL A 105 4.51 2.38 -7.95
N TRP A 106 3.63 3.21 -7.40
CA TRP A 106 2.42 3.63 -8.08
C TRP A 106 2.76 4.68 -9.14
N ASP A 107 2.33 4.45 -10.38
CA ASP A 107 2.37 5.42 -11.46
C ASP A 107 0.99 6.08 -11.58
N ASP A 108 0.86 7.32 -11.11
CA ASP A 108 -0.40 8.07 -11.16
C ASP A 108 -0.87 8.37 -12.59
N LYS A 109 0.04 8.40 -13.58
CA LYS A 109 -0.34 8.69 -14.97
C LYS A 109 -1.07 7.51 -15.61
N ASP A 110 -0.52 6.32 -15.40
CA ASP A 110 -1.03 5.09 -16.00
C ASP A 110 -1.91 4.29 -15.02
N GLU A 111 -2.14 4.81 -13.81
CA GLU A 111 -2.88 4.20 -12.69
C GLU A 111 -2.50 2.72 -12.47
N LYS A 112 -1.20 2.43 -12.38
CA LYS A 112 -0.70 1.05 -12.25
C LYS A 112 0.54 0.95 -11.36
N TRP A 113 0.78 -0.26 -10.85
CA TRP A 113 2.03 -0.57 -10.15
C TRP A 113 3.14 -0.95 -11.12
N VAL A 114 4.18 -0.12 -11.18
CA VAL A 114 5.38 -0.36 -12.02
C VAL A 114 6.56 -0.78 -11.15
N LYS A 115 7.53 -1.50 -11.73
CA LYS A 115 8.78 -1.82 -11.01
C LYS A 115 9.48 -0.51 -10.61
N GLY A 116 9.82 -0.40 -9.33
CA GLY A 116 10.70 0.64 -8.83
C GLY A 116 12.11 0.39 -9.36
N GLY A 117 12.59 1.25 -10.25
CA GLY A 117 14.01 1.27 -10.61
C GLY A 117 14.87 1.73 -9.42
N GLU A 118 16.07 1.15 -9.33
CA GLU A 118 17.19 1.66 -8.52
C GLU A 118 17.57 3.09 -8.93
#